data_AF-A0A2U8P8Z2-F1
#
_entry.id   AF-A0A2U8P8Z2-F1
#
_cell.length_a   1.000
_cell.length_b   1.000
_cell.length_c   1.000
_cell.angle_alpha   90.00
_cell.angle_beta   90.00
_cell.angle_gamma   90.00
#
_symmetry.space_group_name_H-M   'P 1'
#
loop_
_entity.id
_entity.type
_entity.pdbx_description
1 polymer ?
#
loop_
_entity_poly.entity_id
_entity_poly.type
_entity_poly.pdbx_seq_one_letter_code
_entity_poly.pdbx_strand_id
1 'polypeptide(L)'
;MPRPMSRRSLFSAVLPFASGRDALAPRVNESCPEQVATVSSASACVERHGVVCRRCVEACEHSAIRILAREKLGAVIDAAACTGCGDCIPVCPVEAIALAPRDRIALVSELANLVVHNG
;
A
#
# COMPACT_ATOMS: atom_id res chain seq x y z
N MET A 1 7.05 -57.81 15.70
CA MET A 1 8.26 -56.99 15.43
C MET A 1 8.06 -56.27 14.11
N PRO A 2 7.99 -54.93 14.08
CA PRO A 2 7.73 -54.18 12.85
C PRO A 2 8.95 -54.22 11.91
N ARG A 3 8.69 -54.40 10.61
CA ARG A 3 9.71 -54.53 9.55
C ARG A 3 10.42 -53.17 9.34
N PRO A 4 11.74 -53.16 9.02
CA PRO A 4 12.47 -51.92 8.80
C PRO A 4 11.96 -51.19 7.55
N MET A 5 11.58 -49.92 7.72
CA MET A 5 11.21 -49.01 6.64
C MET A 5 12.40 -48.81 5.68
N SER A 6 12.19 -49.11 4.40
CA SER A 6 13.18 -48.89 3.35
C SER A 6 13.37 -47.39 3.09
N ARG A 7 14.63 -46.96 2.97
CA ARG A 7 15.04 -45.55 2.72
C ARG A 7 14.42 -44.91 1.48
N ARG A 8 13.85 -45.70 0.57
CA ARG A 8 13.12 -45.23 -0.61
C ARG A 8 11.85 -44.43 -0.29
N SER A 9 11.22 -44.63 0.88
CA SER A 9 10.02 -43.87 1.27
C SER A 9 10.30 -42.44 1.75
N LEU A 10 11.57 -42.06 1.97
CA LEU A 10 11.92 -40.71 2.40
C LEU A 10 12.06 -39.70 1.24
N PHE A 11 12.19 -40.17 -0.02
CA PHE A 11 12.44 -39.29 -1.17
C PHE A 11 11.20 -38.86 -1.96
N SER A 12 10.00 -39.37 -1.63
CA SER A 12 8.75 -39.06 -2.35
C SER A 12 7.85 -38.02 -1.65
N ALA A 13 8.28 -37.47 -0.51
CA ALA A 13 7.42 -36.62 0.32
C ALA A 13 7.65 -35.12 0.18
N VAL A 14 8.74 -34.65 -0.44
CA VAL A 14 8.99 -33.20 -0.54
C VAL A 14 9.67 -32.87 -1.87
N LEU A 15 8.82 -32.66 -2.89
CA LEU A 15 9.03 -32.01 -4.20
C LEU A 15 9.35 -32.94 -5.40
N PRO A 16 9.02 -32.56 -6.65
CA PRO A 16 7.79 -31.94 -7.22
C PRO A 16 7.38 -32.60 -8.58
N PHE A 17 6.23 -32.22 -9.17
CA PHE A 17 5.73 -32.50 -10.56
C PHE A 17 4.92 -33.78 -10.86
N ALA A 18 3.59 -33.63 -11.07
CA ALA A 18 2.87 -34.14 -12.24
C ALA A 18 1.39 -33.68 -12.30
N SER A 19 1.09 -32.80 -13.28
CA SER A 19 -0.10 -32.79 -14.16
C SER A 19 -1.54 -32.60 -13.60
N GLY A 20 -1.96 -31.34 -13.48
CA GLY A 20 -2.86 -30.65 -14.44
C GLY A 20 -4.35 -31.04 -14.59
N ARG A 21 -5.19 -29.97 -14.63
CA ARG A 21 -6.58 -29.81 -15.15
C ARG A 21 -7.72 -30.02 -14.12
N ASP A 22 -8.66 -29.12 -13.82
CA ASP A 22 -9.11 -27.84 -14.41
C ASP A 22 -9.94 -27.00 -13.38
N ALA A 23 -9.75 -25.68 -13.45
CA ALA A 23 -10.72 -24.58 -13.29
C ALA A 23 -11.39 -24.20 -11.93
N LEU A 24 -11.13 -22.91 -11.57
CA LEU A 24 -11.92 -21.92 -10.81
C LEU A 24 -11.60 -21.80 -9.31
N ALA A 25 -10.70 -20.91 -8.87
CA ALA A 25 -10.81 -19.46 -9.04
C ALA A 25 -9.44 -18.75 -9.04
N PRO A 26 -9.27 -17.73 -9.89
CA PRO A 26 -9.12 -16.40 -9.32
C PRO A 26 -9.95 -15.36 -10.08
N ARG A 27 -10.94 -14.77 -9.41
CA ARG A 27 -11.69 -13.62 -9.93
C ARG A 27 -11.94 -12.63 -8.81
N VAL A 28 -10.87 -11.95 -8.39
CA VAL A 28 -10.94 -10.55 -7.96
C VAL A 28 -9.81 -9.85 -8.70
N ASN A 29 -10.20 -9.10 -9.73
CA ASN A 29 -9.43 -8.12 -10.49
C ASN A 29 -7.89 -8.10 -10.31
N GLU A 30 -7.17 -8.60 -11.31
CA GLU A 30 -5.78 -8.18 -11.55
C GLU A 30 -5.74 -6.74 -12.12
N SER A 31 -6.39 -5.79 -11.43
CA SER A 31 -6.20 -4.37 -11.66
C SER A 31 -4.90 -3.98 -10.97
N CYS A 32 -3.93 -3.47 -11.75
CA CYS A 32 -2.80 -2.65 -11.27
C CYS A 32 -3.26 -1.82 -10.06
N PRO A 33 -2.51 -1.68 -8.96
CA PRO A 33 -2.98 -0.99 -7.77
C PRO A 33 -3.41 0.44 -8.13
N GLU A 34 -4.70 0.56 -8.42
CA GLU A 34 -5.45 1.78 -8.70
C GLU A 34 -5.72 2.48 -7.37
N GLN A 35 -4.86 2.27 -6.38
CA GLN A 35 -5.00 2.78 -5.04
C GLN A 35 -3.81 3.67 -4.76
N VAL A 36 -4.08 4.75 -4.06
CA VAL A 36 -3.09 5.70 -3.62
C VAL A 36 -3.35 5.98 -2.15
N ALA A 37 -2.26 6.11 -1.40
CA ALA A 37 -2.38 6.48 0.00
C ALA A 37 -2.88 7.92 0.10
N THR A 38 -3.80 8.15 1.03
CA THR A 38 -4.41 9.44 1.33
C THR A 38 -4.36 9.68 2.83
N VAL A 39 -4.34 10.95 3.22
CA VAL A 39 -4.43 11.32 4.64
C VAL A 39 -5.89 11.63 4.96
N SER A 40 -6.65 10.58 5.29
CA SER A 40 -8.10 10.65 5.55
C SER A 40 -8.45 11.53 6.74
N SER A 41 -7.58 11.58 7.75
CA SER A 41 -7.73 12.45 8.91
C SER A 41 -6.50 13.32 9.05
N ALA A 42 -6.39 14.30 8.14
CA ALA A 42 -5.28 15.24 8.19
C ALA A 42 -5.23 15.95 9.55
N SER A 43 -6.36 16.23 10.20
CA SER A 43 -6.38 16.80 11.56
C SER A 43 -5.85 15.84 12.65
N ALA A 44 -5.89 14.51 12.46
CA ALA A 44 -5.31 13.56 13.40
C ALA A 44 -3.79 13.40 13.27
N CYS A 45 -3.18 13.85 12.16
CA CYS A 45 -1.74 13.76 11.97
C CYS A 45 -1.00 14.54 13.07
N VAL A 46 -0.27 13.82 13.92
CA VAL A 46 0.39 14.38 15.13
C VAL A 46 1.45 15.44 14.83
N GLU A 47 2.02 15.45 13.62
CA GLU A 47 2.91 16.51 13.12
C GLU A 47 2.24 17.88 13.12
N ARG A 48 0.93 17.94 12.85
CA ARG A 48 0.18 19.21 12.89
C ARG A 48 0.00 19.74 14.31
N HIS A 49 0.18 18.88 15.31
CA HIS A 49 0.10 19.17 16.74
C HIS A 49 1.47 19.36 17.39
N GLY A 50 2.54 19.50 16.59
CA GLY A 50 3.89 19.76 17.08
C GLY A 50 4.65 18.51 17.57
N VAL A 51 4.14 17.31 17.27
CA VAL A 51 4.83 16.06 17.56
C VAL A 51 5.61 15.61 16.33
N VAL A 52 6.93 15.46 16.48
CA VAL A 52 7.78 14.94 15.40
C VAL A 52 7.52 13.44 15.19
N CYS A 53 6.95 13.08 14.05
CA CYS A 53 6.55 11.74 13.65
C CYS A 53 6.78 11.52 12.14
N ARG A 54 7.67 10.57 11.82
CA ARG A 54 8.08 10.28 10.43
C ARG A 54 7.85 8.83 9.98
N ARG A 55 7.15 8.02 10.78
CA ARG A 55 6.97 6.57 10.52
C ARG A 55 6.49 6.23 9.12
N CYS A 56 5.50 6.96 8.60
CA CYS A 56 4.97 6.72 7.26
C CYS A 56 5.96 7.09 6.15
N VAL A 57 6.80 8.10 6.37
CA VAL A 57 7.89 8.46 5.44
C VAL A 57 8.94 7.36 5.44
N GLU A 58 9.31 6.85 6.62
CA GLU A 58 10.31 5.80 6.78
C GLU A 58 9.85 4.45 6.20
N ALA A 59 8.56 4.12 6.31
CA ALA A 59 8.00 2.90 5.73
C ALA A 59 7.79 2.98 4.22
N CYS A 60 7.86 4.16 3.60
CA CYS A 60 7.61 4.33 2.18
C CYS A 60 8.89 4.17 1.35
N GLU A 61 9.16 2.96 0.86
CA GLU A 61 10.30 2.65 -0.01
C GLU A 61 10.30 3.51 -1.30
N HIS A 62 9.11 3.85 -1.81
CA HIS A 62 8.95 4.66 -3.01
C HIS A 62 9.12 6.16 -2.78
N SER A 63 9.43 6.59 -1.55
CA SER A 63 9.63 8.00 -1.23
C SER A 63 8.45 8.91 -1.62
N ALA A 64 7.24 8.37 -1.67
CA ALA A 64 6.03 9.09 -2.08
C ALA A 64 5.45 9.99 -0.99
N ILE A 65 5.93 9.88 0.26
CA ILE A 65 5.39 10.61 1.42
C ILE A 65 6.41 11.64 1.91
N ARG A 66 5.93 12.85 2.23
CA ARG A 66 6.71 13.96 2.81
C ARG A 66 5.96 14.55 4.00
N ILE A 67 6.71 15.08 4.97
CA ILE A 67 6.13 15.85 6.07
C ILE A 67 6.33 17.35 5.79
N LEU A 68 5.25 18.10 5.67
CA LEU A 68 5.26 19.56 5.55
C LEU A 68 4.95 20.19 6.90
N ALA A 69 5.98 20.20 7.76
CA ALA A 69 5.87 20.69 9.14
C ALA A 69 5.74 22.23 9.21
N ARG A 70 6.43 22.97 8.33
CA ARG A 70 6.39 24.45 8.33
C ARG A 70 4.98 24.97 8.03
N GLU A 71 4.30 24.35 7.06
CA GLU A 71 2.93 24.68 6.67
C GLU A 71 1.86 24.05 7.57
N LYS A 72 2.26 23.28 8.61
CA LYS A 72 1.36 22.50 9.47
C LYS A 72 0.36 21.66 8.66
N LEU A 73 0.78 21.13 7.51
CA LEU A 73 -0.06 20.28 6.66
C LEU A 73 0.04 18.80 7.08
N GLY A 74 1.09 18.43 7.80
CA GLY A 74 1.34 17.05 8.21
C GLY A 74 1.92 16.24 7.06
N ALA A 75 1.52 14.96 6.95
CA ALA A 75 1.93 14.11 5.85
C ALA A 75 1.24 14.53 4.54
N VAL A 76 2.02 14.61 3.46
CA VAL A 76 1.56 14.85 2.08
C VAL A 76 2.07 13.71 1.22
N ILE A 77 1.20 13.23 0.34
CA ILE A 77 1.44 12.04 -0.47
C ILE A 77 1.43 12.44 -1.94
N ASP A 78 2.51 12.13 -2.63
CA ASP A 78 2.63 12.25 -4.08
C ASP A 78 1.92 11.07 -4.73
N ALA A 79 0.79 11.34 -5.38
CA ALA A 79 -0.03 10.32 -6.04
C ALA A 79 0.64 9.68 -7.26
N ALA A 80 1.59 10.38 -7.90
CA ALA A 80 2.34 9.86 -9.03
C ALA A 80 3.43 8.87 -8.57
N ALA A 81 4.09 9.15 -7.45
CA ALA A 81 5.14 8.28 -6.90
C ALA A 81 4.59 7.11 -6.04
N CYS A 82 3.39 7.25 -5.47
CA CYS A 82 2.80 6.23 -4.61
C CYS A 82 2.37 5.00 -5.42
N THR A 83 2.79 3.80 -5.02
CA THR A 83 2.39 2.55 -5.71
C THR A 83 1.12 1.93 -5.17
N GLY A 84 0.59 2.44 -4.05
CA GLY A 84 -0.56 1.85 -3.37
C GLY A 84 -0.24 0.60 -2.53
N CYS A 85 1.04 0.34 -2.21
CA CYS A 85 1.47 -0.84 -1.45
C CYS A 85 0.87 -0.96 -0.04
N GLY A 86 0.58 0.17 0.62
CA GLY A 86 -0.07 0.20 1.93
C GLY A 86 0.87 0.09 3.14
N ASP A 87 2.19 -0.01 2.97
CA ASP A 87 3.16 -0.17 4.07
C ASP A 87 3.09 0.96 5.13
N CYS A 88 2.64 2.14 4.71
CA CYS A 88 2.47 3.30 5.58
C CYS A 88 1.28 3.22 6.55
N ILE A 89 0.29 2.34 6.30
CA ILE A 89 -0.91 2.19 7.13
C ILE A 89 -0.58 1.62 8.52
N PRO A 90 0.02 0.42 8.65
CA PRO A 90 0.22 -0.22 9.95
C PRO A 90 1.20 0.53 10.85
N VAL A 91 2.08 1.36 10.27
CA VAL A 91 3.06 2.15 11.02
C VAL A 91 2.51 3.50 11.50
N CYS A 92 1.31 3.88 11.08
CA CYS A 92 0.69 5.15 11.47
C CYS A 92 0.08 5.04 12.88
N PRO A 93 0.65 5.69 13.91
CA PRO A 93 0.22 5.50 15.31
C PRO A 93 -1.17 6.09 15.61
N VAL A 94 -1.72 6.86 14.69
CA VAL A 94 -3.02 7.55 14.80
C VAL A 94 -3.96 7.19 13.65
N GLU A 95 -3.62 6.17 12.87
CA GLU A 95 -4.46 5.63 11.79
C GLU A 95 -4.96 6.70 10.81
N ALA A 96 -4.14 7.74 10.58
CA ALA A 96 -4.51 8.89 9.76
C ALA A 96 -4.38 8.64 8.25
N ILE A 97 -3.84 7.49 7.84
CA ILE A 97 -3.54 7.15 6.44
C ILE A 97 -4.43 5.99 5.99
N ALA A 98 -5.02 6.11 4.80
CA ALA A 98 -5.79 5.04 4.16
C ALA A 98 -5.52 4.97 2.66
N LEU A 99 -5.79 3.83 2.03
CA LEU A 99 -5.79 3.71 0.58
C LEU A 99 -7.14 4.13 0.00
N ALA A 100 -7.11 4.90 -1.08
CA ALA A 100 -8.28 5.33 -1.83
C ALA A 100 -8.08 5.05 -3.32
N PRO A 101 -9.16 4.81 -4.08
CA PRO A 101 -9.07 4.63 -5.52
C PRO A 101 -8.52 5.89 -6.21
N ARG A 102 -7.58 5.71 -7.15
CA ARG A 102 -6.89 6.74 -7.91
C ARG A 102 -7.85 7.57 -8.76
N ASP A 103 -8.87 6.96 -9.35
CA ASP A 103 -9.91 7.65 -10.13
C ASP A 103 -10.60 8.77 -9.34
N ARG A 104 -10.77 8.60 -8.02
CA ARG A 104 -11.38 9.63 -7.17
C ARG A 104 -10.49 10.86 -7.02
N ILE A 105 -9.18 10.72 -7.16
CA ILE A 105 -8.20 11.80 -6.95
C ILE A 105 -7.87 12.51 -8.25
N ALA A 106 -7.91 11.81 -9.40
CA ALA A 106 -7.70 12.41 -10.72
C ALA A 106 -8.71 13.54 -11.01
N LEU A 107 -9.99 13.34 -10.68
CA LEU A 107 -11.05 14.33 -10.88
C LEU A 107 -10.80 15.66 -10.15
N VAL A 108 -10.19 15.60 -8.96
CA VAL A 108 -9.86 16.81 -8.17
C VAL A 108 -8.69 17.56 -8.80
N SER A 109 -7.68 16.84 -9.28
CA SER A 109 -6.50 17.42 -9.93
C SER A 109 -6.85 18.11 -11.25
N GLU A 110 -7.73 17.52 -12.05
CA GLU A 110 -8.22 18.13 -13.30
C GLU A 110 -9.02 19.42 -13.04
N LEU A 111 -9.85 19.44 -11.99
CA LEU A 111 -10.53 20.66 -11.55
C LEU A 111 -9.54 21.73 -11.07
N ALA A 112 -8.52 21.35 -10.30
CA ALA A 112 -7.51 22.29 -9.79
C ALA A 112 -6.73 22.97 -10.93
N ASN A 113 -6.37 22.23 -11.98
CA ASN A 113 -5.69 22.78 -13.16
C ASN A 113 -6.56 23.79 -13.92
N LEU A 114 -7.87 23.54 -14.04
CA LEU A 114 -8.79 24.48 -14.69
C LEU A 114 -8.93 25.81 -13.92
N VAL A 115 -8.87 25.78 -12.59
CA VAL A 115 -8.94 26.99 -11.74
C VAL A 115 -7.64 27.82 -11.82
N VAL A 116 -6.48 27.19 -11.93
CA VAL A 116 -5.17 27.89 -11.99
C VAL A 116 -4.93 28.60 -13.33
N HIS A 117 -5.60 28.20 -14.42
CA HIS A 117 -5.41 28.79 -15.75
C HIS A 117 -6.52 29.76 -16.19
N ASN A 118 -7.55 30.00 -15.35
CA ASN A 118 -8.60 30.99 -15.57
C ASN A 118 -8.55 32.14 -14.54
N GLY A 119 -7.42 32.33 -13.86
CA GLY A 119 -7.17 33.40 -12.88
C GLY A 119 -6.27 34.49 -13.41
#